data_AF-A0A9E5YRH1-F1
#
_entry.id   AF-A0A9E5YRH1-F1
#
_cell.length_a   1.000
_cell.length_b   1.000
_cell.length_c   1.000
_cell.angle_alpha   90.00
_cell.angle_beta   90.00
_cell.angle_gamma   90.00
#
_symmetry.space_group_name_H-M   'P 1'
#
loop_
_entity.id
_entity.type
_entity.pdbx_description
1 polymer ?
#
loop_
_entity_poly.entity_id
_entity_poly.type
_entity_poly.pdbx_seq_one_letter_code
_entity_poly.pdbx_strand_id
1 'polypeptide(L)'
;MKKQIILLICFFICISFIGSKVYSQPSPESEILPVPYTENYTEPPTVITQAVVDITSTSAFVAGNITSTGGEVITERGIYYSTTQGFTPPGAGTKLSETGNCSLVFNLIYLIDLNGGD
;
A
#
# COMPACT_ATOMS: atom_id res chain seq x y z
N MET A 1 -26.61 -19.72 -9.45
CA MET A 1 -26.28 -19.38 -8.06
C MET A 1 -25.20 -18.32 -8.09
N LYS A 2 -25.52 -17.08 -7.70
CA LYS A 2 -24.52 -16.01 -7.58
C LYS A 2 -23.64 -16.40 -6.38
N LYS A 3 -22.45 -16.96 -6.63
CA LYS A 3 -21.44 -17.10 -5.57
C LYS A 3 -21.29 -15.69 -5.00
N GLN A 4 -21.74 -15.48 -3.77
CA GLN A 4 -21.33 -14.32 -3.01
C GLN A 4 -19.81 -14.50 -2.83
N ILE A 5 -19.04 -13.94 -3.77
CA ILE A 5 -17.59 -13.88 -3.69
C ILE A 5 -17.34 -12.88 -2.57
N ILE A 6 -17.20 -13.38 -1.35
CA ILE A 6 -16.82 -12.59 -0.19
C ILE A 6 -15.34 -12.29 -0.37
N LEU A 7 -15.08 -11.24 -1.14
CA LEU A 7 -13.74 -10.76 -1.47
C LEU A 7 -13.28 -9.88 -0.31
N LEU A 8 -12.46 -10.44 0.58
CA LEU A 8 -11.73 -9.62 1.54
C LEU A 8 -10.42 -9.18 0.87
N ILE A 9 -10.20 -7.87 0.77
CA ILE A 9 -8.99 -7.28 0.18
C ILE A 9 -8.25 -6.56 1.29
N CYS A 10 -6.98 -6.87 1.44
CA CYS A 10 -6.08 -6.14 2.32
C CYS A 10 -4.93 -5.58 1.50
N PHE A 11 -4.83 -4.26 1.43
CA PHE A 11 -3.66 -3.59 0.87
C PHE A 11 -2.53 -3.62 1.89
N PHE A 12 -1.32 -3.87 1.42
CA PHE A 12 -0.14 -3.80 2.27
C PHE A 12 0.94 -2.94 1.63
N ILE A 13 1.71 -2.29 2.50
CA ILE A 13 2.91 -1.55 2.15
C ILE A 13 4.03 -2.14 3.00
N CYS A 14 5.10 -2.60 2.36
CA CYS A 14 6.34 -2.95 3.04
C CYS A 14 7.33 -1.79 2.85
N ILE A 15 7.87 -1.31 3.96
CA ILE A 15 8.98 -0.36 3.97
C ILE A 15 10.22 -1.13 4.40
N SER A 16 11.32 -0.97 3.66
CA SER A 16 12.62 -1.32 4.22
C SER A 16 12.97 -0.27 5.26
N PHE A 17 12.83 -0.62 6.54
CA PHE A 17 13.43 0.13 7.65
C PHE A 17 14.96 0.10 7.48
N ILE A 18 15.49 0.98 6.62
CA ILE A 18 16.90 1.36 6.67
C ILE A 18 16.90 2.51 7.67
N GLY A 19 17.07 2.18 8.95
CA GLY A 19 16.82 3.06 10.10
C GLY A 19 17.11 4.54 9.84
N SER A 20 16.12 5.38 10.14
CA SER A 20 16.20 6.84 10.26
C SER A 20 17.34 7.49 9.46
N LYS A 21 17.21 7.60 8.14
CA LYS A 21 18.07 8.53 7.42
C LYS A 21 17.59 9.94 7.71
N VAL A 22 18.34 10.62 8.58
CA VAL A 22 18.23 12.06 8.82
C VAL A 22 18.56 12.78 7.51
N TYR A 23 17.52 13.20 6.76
CA TYR A 23 17.70 14.07 5.60
C TYR A 23 17.68 15.53 6.08
N SER A 24 18.84 16.18 6.07
CA SER A 24 18.94 17.63 6.23
C SER A 24 18.49 18.31 4.92
N GLN A 25 17.21 18.68 4.80
CA GLN A 25 16.81 19.65 3.78
C GLN A 25 17.50 21.00 4.08
N PRO A 26 18.07 21.71 3.09
CA PRO A 26 18.51 23.09 3.30
C PRO A 26 17.26 23.96 3.52
N SER A 27 17.16 24.53 4.73
CA SER A 27 16.12 25.47 5.16
C SER A 27 15.96 26.63 4.17
N PRO A 28 14.73 27.06 3.82
CA PRO A 28 14.53 28.36 3.19
C PRO A 28 14.90 29.45 4.20
N GLU A 29 16.10 30.01 4.04
CA GLU A 29 16.61 31.13 4.83
C GLU A 29 15.64 32.31 4.80
N SER A 30 15.16 32.77 5.98
CA SER A 30 14.99 34.21 6.29
C SER A 30 14.31 34.59 7.61
N GLU A 31 14.23 33.77 8.67
CA GLU A 31 13.86 34.31 10.01
C GLU A 31 14.74 33.80 11.15
N ILE A 32 15.26 34.75 11.92
CA ILE A 32 16.35 34.63 12.88
C ILE A 32 15.79 34.17 14.24
N LEU A 33 15.58 32.86 14.41
CA LEU A 33 15.58 32.17 15.70
C LEU A 33 16.08 30.73 15.44
N PRO A 34 17.10 30.19 16.13
CA PRO A 34 17.54 28.82 15.93
C PRO A 34 16.49 27.86 16.52
N VAL A 35 15.49 27.51 15.71
CA VAL A 35 14.70 26.31 15.96
C VAL A 35 15.52 25.12 15.49
N PRO A 36 15.90 24.15 16.34
CA PRO A 36 16.36 22.87 15.85
C PRO A 36 15.15 22.20 15.20
N TYR A 37 14.95 22.44 13.91
CA TYR A 37 13.87 21.79 13.20
C TYR A 37 14.22 20.31 13.03
N THR A 38 13.71 19.52 13.96
CA THR A 38 13.81 18.06 13.91
C THR A 38 12.60 17.58 13.14
N GLU A 39 12.73 17.38 11.84
CA GLU A 39 11.68 16.72 11.06
C GLU A 39 11.75 15.21 11.31
N ASN A 40 11.08 14.79 12.39
CA ASN A 40 10.76 13.40 12.64
C ASN A 40 9.44 13.08 11.93
N TYR A 41 9.46 12.88 10.62
CA TYR A 41 8.37 12.15 9.97
C TYR A 41 8.70 10.66 10.03
N THR A 42 8.13 10.00 11.04
CA THR A 42 8.06 8.53 11.13
C THR A 42 6.61 8.13 11.34
N GLU A 43 5.72 8.67 10.52
CA GLU A 43 4.37 8.15 10.46
C GLU A 43 4.37 6.85 9.63
N PRO A 44 3.55 5.85 9.98
CA PRO A 44 3.40 4.69 9.13
C PRO A 44 2.85 5.11 7.76
N PRO A 45 3.24 4.43 6.68
CA PRO A 45 2.71 4.71 5.36
C PRO A 45 1.20 4.41 5.38
N THR A 46 0.44 5.19 4.63
CA THR A 46 -1.01 5.04 4.57
C THR A 46 -1.44 4.65 3.16
N VAL A 47 -2.35 3.67 3.10
CA VAL A 47 -3.03 3.26 1.88
C VAL A 47 -4.52 3.27 2.12
N ILE A 48 -5.25 3.85 1.18
CA ILE A 48 -6.71 3.79 1.13
C ILE A 48 -7.10 2.74 0.12
N THR A 49 -7.93 1.79 0.55
CA THR A 49 -8.59 0.83 -0.33
C THR A 49 -9.72 1.51 -1.09
N GLN A 50 -9.75 1.39 -2.41
CA GLN A 50 -10.86 1.86 -3.23
C GLN A 50 -11.86 0.74 -3.47
N ALA A 51 -13.05 1.10 -3.96
CA ALA A 51 -14.07 0.14 -4.30
C ALA A 51 -13.59 -0.80 -5.42
N VAL A 52 -13.97 -2.07 -5.31
CA VAL A 52 -13.78 -3.06 -6.36
C VAL A 52 -14.78 -2.78 -7.47
N VAL A 53 -14.31 -2.77 -8.72
CA VAL A 53 -15.14 -2.50 -9.90
C VAL A 53 -15.02 -3.64 -10.92
N ASP A 54 -15.94 -3.65 -11.90
CA ASP A 54 -15.91 -4.58 -13.03
C ASP A 54 -15.79 -6.06 -12.61
N ILE A 55 -16.54 -6.44 -11.57
CA ILE A 55 -16.58 -7.80 -11.05
C ILE A 55 -17.33 -8.70 -12.03
N THR A 56 -16.60 -9.64 -12.62
CA THR A 56 -17.14 -10.71 -13.47
C THR A 56 -17.17 -12.04 -12.70
N SER A 57 -17.56 -13.12 -13.38
CA SER A 57 -17.47 -14.47 -12.78
C SER A 57 -16.04 -14.94 -12.55
N THR A 58 -15.07 -14.33 -13.22
CA THR A 58 -13.68 -14.81 -13.30
C THR A 58 -12.65 -13.74 -12.96
N SER A 59 -13.05 -12.49 -12.82
CA SER A 59 -12.12 -11.39 -12.58
C SER A 59 -12.75 -10.21 -11.88
N ALA A 60 -11.92 -9.34 -11.30
CA ALA A 60 -12.35 -8.04 -10.80
C ALA A 60 -11.19 -7.04 -10.87
N PHE A 61 -11.52 -5.74 -10.92
CA PHE A 61 -10.54 -4.68 -10.75
C PHE A 61 -10.54 -4.19 -9.32
N VAL A 62 -9.36 -4.19 -8.72
CA VAL A 62 -9.11 -3.76 -7.35
C VAL A 62 -8.16 -2.57 -7.41
N ALA A 63 -8.49 -1.51 -6.68
CA ALA A 63 -7.66 -0.31 -6.65
C ALA A 63 -7.39 0.15 -5.22
N GLY A 64 -6.25 0.78 -5.03
CA GLY A 64 -5.85 1.41 -3.78
C GLY A 64 -5.07 2.69 -4.08
N ASN A 65 -4.94 3.56 -3.11
CA ASN A 65 -4.16 4.78 -3.23
C ASN A 65 -3.22 4.90 -2.03
N ILE A 66 -1.92 4.96 -2.30
CA ILE A 66 -0.94 5.26 -1.26
C ILE A 66 -1.01 6.77 -1.03
N THR A 67 -1.52 7.19 0.12
CA THR A 67 -1.75 8.60 0.48
C THR A 67 -0.58 9.24 1.22
N SER A 68 0.28 8.44 1.83
CA SER A 68 1.53 8.89 2.45
C SER A 68 2.54 7.75 2.48
N THR A 69 3.80 8.06 2.21
CA THR A 69 4.91 7.11 2.40
C THR A 69 5.49 7.17 3.82
N GLY A 70 5.00 8.09 4.66
CA GLY A 70 5.51 8.25 6.01
C GLY A 70 6.92 8.84 6.10
N GLY A 71 7.44 9.39 4.99
CA GLY A 71 8.83 9.86 4.90
C GLY A 71 9.83 8.78 4.48
N GLU A 72 9.39 7.54 4.30
CA GLU A 72 10.25 6.39 4.01
C GLU A 72 10.10 5.86 2.57
N VAL A 73 11.07 5.03 2.16
CA VAL A 73 11.01 4.36 0.85
C VAL A 73 10.17 3.09 0.98
N ILE A 74 9.09 3.04 0.20
CA ILE A 74 8.30 1.81 0.03
C ILE A 74 9.11 0.87 -0.87
N THR A 75 9.37 -0.35 -0.41
CA THR A 75 10.16 -1.35 -1.15
C THR A 75 9.31 -2.47 -1.71
N GLU A 76 8.11 -2.66 -1.16
CA GLU A 76 7.10 -3.54 -1.71
C GLU A 76 5.70 -2.98 -1.43
N ARG A 77 4.77 -3.23 -2.34
CA ARG A 77 3.37 -2.87 -2.21
C ARG A 77 2.51 -3.92 -2.88
N GLY A 78 1.26 -4.03 -2.46
CA GLY A 78 0.35 -4.93 -3.14
C GLY A 78 -0.95 -5.17 -2.41
N ILE A 79 -1.59 -6.26 -2.80
CA ILE A 79 -2.83 -6.75 -2.24
C ILE A 79 -2.73 -8.22 -1.88
N TYR A 80 -3.47 -8.58 -0.83
CA TYR A 80 -3.91 -9.95 -0.60
C TYR A 80 -5.39 -10.06 -0.95
N TYR A 81 -5.75 -11.11 -1.68
CA TYR A 81 -7.15 -11.40 -2.03
C TYR A 81 -7.45 -12.89 -1.86
N SER A 82 -8.72 -13.24 -1.65
CA SER A 82 -9.18 -14.63 -1.65
C SER A 82 -10.65 -14.72 -2.01
N THR A 83 -11.04 -15.87 -2.58
CA THR A 83 -12.44 -16.27 -2.76
C THR A 83 -12.98 -17.08 -1.57
N THR A 84 -12.14 -17.37 -0.58
CA THR A 84 -12.48 -18.14 0.60
C THR A 84 -12.81 -17.21 1.76
N GLN A 85 -13.96 -17.45 2.41
CA GLN A 85 -14.38 -16.69 3.56
C GLN A 85 -13.43 -16.93 4.75
N GLY A 86 -13.13 -15.87 5.51
CA GLY A 86 -12.39 -15.98 6.76
C GLY A 86 -10.88 -16.16 6.61
N PHE A 87 -10.31 -15.84 5.44
CA PHE A 87 -8.86 -15.80 5.29
C PHE A 87 -8.26 -14.57 5.99
N THR A 88 -7.04 -14.71 6.50
CA THR A 88 -6.34 -13.66 7.26
C THR A 88 -4.96 -13.38 6.65
N PRO A 89 -4.76 -12.23 5.99
CA PRO A 89 -3.44 -11.73 5.61
C PRO A 89 -2.61 -11.24 6.81
N PRO A 90 -1.26 -11.26 6.74
CA PRO A 90 -0.44 -11.98 5.76
C PRO A 90 -0.34 -13.47 6.13
N GLY A 91 -0.45 -14.37 5.14
CA GLY A 91 -0.28 -15.83 5.35
C GLY A 91 -1.38 -16.71 4.77
N ALA A 92 -2.46 -16.11 4.26
CA ALA A 92 -3.50 -16.80 3.51
C ALA A 92 -3.95 -15.95 2.32
N GLY A 93 -4.60 -16.60 1.34
CA GLY A 93 -5.01 -15.98 0.08
C GLY A 93 -3.86 -15.81 -0.92
N THR A 94 -4.17 -15.20 -2.05
CA THR A 94 -3.22 -14.92 -3.12
C THR A 94 -2.63 -13.53 -2.93
N LYS A 95 -1.30 -13.43 -3.01
CA LYS A 95 -0.55 -12.17 -2.91
C LYS A 95 -0.23 -11.67 -4.32
N LEU A 96 -0.62 -10.43 -4.63
CA LEU A 96 -0.14 -9.71 -5.80
C LEU A 96 0.66 -8.52 -5.31
N SER A 97 1.91 -8.44 -5.70
CA SER A 97 2.81 -7.41 -5.21
C SER A 97 3.78 -6.94 -6.27
N GLU A 98 4.13 -5.67 -6.16
CA GLU A 98 5.19 -5.03 -6.93
C GLU A 98 6.32 -4.71 -5.97
N THR A 99 7.51 -5.23 -6.29
CA THR A 99 8.75 -4.84 -5.60
C THR A 99 9.39 -3.66 -6.31
N GLY A 100 10.09 -2.83 -5.55
CA GLY A 100 10.82 -1.70 -6.09
C GLY A 100 10.64 -0.46 -5.23
N ASN A 101 11.68 0.36 -5.20
CA ASN A 101 11.75 1.55 -4.39
C ASN A 101 10.80 2.62 -4.95
N CYS A 102 9.86 3.07 -4.12
CA CYS A 102 9.01 4.20 -4.42
C CYS A 102 8.88 5.12 -3.20
N SER A 103 9.11 6.41 -3.40
CA SER A 103 8.94 7.46 -2.38
C SER A 103 7.80 8.41 -2.71
N LEU A 104 6.98 8.07 -3.71
CA LEU A 104 5.86 8.88 -4.17
C LEU A 104 4.53 8.25 -3.75
N VAL A 105 3.50 9.08 -3.71
CA VAL A 105 2.09 8.68 -3.61
C VAL A 105 1.55 8.34 -4.99
N PHE A 106 0.79 7.24 -5.13
CA PHE A 106 0.24 6.80 -6.41
C PHE A 106 -0.91 5.80 -6.25
N ASN A 107 -1.62 5.57 -7.35
CA ASN A 107 -2.70 4.60 -7.45
C ASN A 107 -2.14 3.20 -7.77
N LEU A 108 -2.62 2.22 -7.03
CA LEU A 108 -2.46 0.79 -7.28
C LEU A 108 -3.70 0.31 -8.02
N ILE A 109 -3.53 -0.41 -9.12
CA ILE A 109 -4.64 -1.00 -9.88
C ILE A 109 -4.23 -2.42 -10.25
N TYR A 110 -5.04 -3.40 -9.83
CA TYR A 110 -4.83 -4.82 -10.09
C TYR A 110 -6.06 -5.42 -10.76
N LEU A 111 -5.86 -6.16 -11.85
CA LEU A 111 -6.83 -7.12 -12.36
C LEU A 111 -6.58 -8.45 -11.65
N ILE A 112 -7.54 -8.89 -10.83
CA ILE A 112 -7.44 -10.16 -10.12
C ILE A 112 -8.20 -11.25 -10.85
N ASP A 113 -7.68 -12.49 -10.80
CA ASP A 113 -8.38 -13.68 -11.28
C ASP A 113 -9.14 -14.34 -10.11
N LEU A 114 -10.44 -14.55 -10.30
CA LEU A 114 -11.37 -15.12 -9.33
C LEU A 114 -11.64 -16.62 -9.58
N ASN A 115 -11.06 -17.22 -10.62
CA ASN A 115 -11.18 -18.66 -10.86
C ASN A 115 -10.44 -19.51 -9.83
N GLY A 116 -9.57 -18.89 -9.02
CA GLY A 116 -8.65 -19.57 -8.13
C GLY A 116 -7.44 -20.04 -8.93
N GLY A 117 -6.34 -19.32 -8.80
CA GLY A 117 -5.03 -19.71 -9.31
C GLY A 117 -4.02 -19.66 -8.18
N ASP A 118 -3.36 -20.78 -7.93
CA ASP A 118 -2.09 -20.86 -7.19
C ASP A 118 -0.96 -20.21 -8.01
#